data_AF-A0A2H6A2Z0-F1
#
_entry.id   AF-A0A2H6A2Z0-F1
#
_cell.length_a   1.000
_cell.length_b   1.000
_cell.length_c   1.000
_cell.angle_alpha   90.00
_cell.angle_beta   90.00
_cell.angle_gamma   90.00
#
_symmetry.space_group_name_H-M   'P 1'
#
loop_
_entity.id
_entity.type
_entity.pdbx_description
1 polymer ?
#
loop_
_entity_poly.entity_id
_entity_poly.type
_entity_poly.pdbx_seq_one_letter_code
_entity_poly.pdbx_strand_id
1 'polypeptide(L)'
;MKARVAAFLGAAAILAAACGETTGITIADLVGTWNATKLEFTNKSNPLQKVDVVPLGARLTIVVEPSGRAISTFSFQDFSDVDTSQIVIRGDTLLVDDRRLLFTLSGNTLTITDNNESFDFNQDGAEEPATLLAVLLRQ
;
A
#
# COMPACT_ATOMS: atom_id res chain seq x y z
N MET A 1 -49.49 13.65 -47.02
CA MET A 1 -49.32 14.25 -45.68
C MET A 1 -49.07 13.11 -44.68
N LYS A 2 -47.99 13.23 -43.90
CA LYS A 2 -47.62 12.49 -42.67
C LYS A 2 -46.95 11.10 -42.78
N ALA A 3 -45.70 11.12 -42.30
CA ALA A 3 -44.76 10.02 -42.02
C ALA A 3 -45.29 9.04 -40.94
N ARG A 4 -44.64 7.89 -40.70
CA ARG A 4 -43.53 7.78 -39.73
C ARG A 4 -42.69 6.51 -39.87
N VAL A 5 -41.40 6.73 -39.65
CA VAL A 5 -40.23 5.85 -39.51
C VAL A 5 -40.27 5.05 -38.21
N ALA A 6 -39.70 3.84 -38.20
CA ALA A 6 -38.90 3.36 -37.06
C ALA A 6 -37.96 2.23 -37.51
N ALA A 7 -36.67 2.57 -37.60
CA ALA A 7 -35.55 1.68 -37.88
C ALA A 7 -35.17 0.89 -36.62
N PHE A 8 -34.91 -0.41 -36.75
CA PHE A 8 -34.28 -1.23 -35.72
C PHE A 8 -32.75 -1.15 -35.89
N LEU A 9 -32.10 -0.34 -35.06
CA LEU A 9 -30.64 -0.40 -34.82
C LEU A 9 -30.37 -1.54 -33.83
N GLY A 10 -29.50 -2.48 -34.19
CA GLY A 10 -29.08 -3.59 -33.32
C GLY A 10 -27.57 -3.79 -33.33
N ALA A 11 -27.01 -3.94 -32.12
CA ALA A 11 -25.67 -4.41 -31.74
C ALA A 11 -24.51 -3.39 -31.79
N ALA A 12 -24.39 -2.61 -30.71
CA ALA A 12 -23.11 -2.03 -30.28
C ALA A 12 -22.36 -3.06 -29.42
N ALA A 13 -21.25 -3.60 -29.94
CA ALA A 13 -20.33 -4.43 -29.19
C ALA A 13 -19.45 -3.54 -28.29
N ILE A 14 -19.70 -3.58 -26.98
CA ILE A 14 -18.84 -2.95 -25.98
C ILE A 14 -17.71 -3.93 -25.68
N LEU A 15 -16.59 -3.79 -26.38
CA LEU A 15 -15.31 -4.39 -26.00
C LEU A 15 -14.79 -3.60 -24.79
N ALA A 16 -15.10 -4.07 -23.60
CA ALA A 16 -14.39 -3.65 -22.39
C ALA A 16 -12.97 -4.22 -22.48
N ALA A 17 -12.03 -3.41 -22.98
CA ALA A 17 -10.62 -3.67 -22.80
C ALA A 17 -10.34 -3.60 -21.30
N ALA A 18 -10.28 -4.76 -20.65
CA ALA A 18 -9.67 -4.92 -19.34
C ALA A 18 -8.16 -4.69 -19.51
N CYS A 19 -7.79 -3.42 -19.62
CA CYS A 19 -6.40 -2.98 -19.66
C CYS A 19 -5.82 -3.25 -18.28
N GLY A 20 -5.07 -4.35 -18.14
CA GLY A 20 -4.18 -4.55 -16.99
C GLY A 20 -3.06 -3.54 -17.10
N GLU A 21 -3.32 -2.30 -16.69
CA GLU A 21 -2.31 -1.25 -16.68
C GLU A 21 -1.28 -1.61 -15.60
N THR A 22 -0.08 -1.98 -16.04
CA THR A 22 1.11 -1.67 -15.26
C THR A 22 0.99 -0.21 -14.84
N THR A 23 1.06 0.06 -13.54
CA THR A 23 0.81 1.39 -12.96
C THR A 23 1.66 2.52 -13.57
N GLY A 24 2.69 2.18 -14.36
CA GLY A 24 3.66 3.11 -14.93
C GLY A 24 4.65 3.62 -13.88
N ILE A 25 4.47 3.24 -12.62
CA ILE A 25 5.29 3.68 -11.49
C ILE A 25 6.64 2.99 -11.56
N THR A 26 7.68 3.79 -11.39
CA THR A 26 9.09 3.39 -11.36
C THR A 26 9.70 3.71 -10.00
N ILE A 27 10.90 3.21 -9.75
CA ILE A 27 11.65 3.56 -8.52
C ILE A 27 11.89 5.07 -8.43
N ALA A 28 12.11 5.75 -9.55
CA ALA A 28 12.32 7.20 -9.58
C ALA A 28 11.13 7.95 -8.96
N ASP A 29 9.91 7.43 -9.12
CA ASP A 29 8.70 8.01 -8.53
C ASP A 29 8.63 7.80 -7.01
N LEU A 30 9.36 6.82 -6.45
CA LEU A 30 9.42 6.58 -5.01
C LEU A 30 10.60 7.27 -4.32
N VAL A 31 11.58 7.79 -5.06
CA VAL A 31 12.78 8.45 -4.48
C VAL A 31 12.38 9.61 -3.56
N GLY A 32 12.94 9.65 -2.35
CA GLY A 32 12.70 10.70 -1.36
C GLY A 32 12.43 10.17 0.04
N THR A 33 11.96 11.06 0.92
CA THR A 33 11.62 10.73 2.31
C THR A 33 10.11 10.64 2.48
N TRP A 34 9.67 9.56 3.12
CA TRP A 34 8.28 9.24 3.37
C TRP A 34 8.05 9.07 4.86
N ASN A 35 7.08 9.78 5.41
CA ASN A 35 6.70 9.64 6.81
C ASN A 35 5.31 9.01 6.91
N ALA A 36 5.18 7.96 7.71
CA ALA A 36 3.89 7.33 7.95
C ALA A 36 2.95 8.28 8.71
N THR A 37 1.74 8.45 8.18
CA THR A 37 0.62 9.12 8.84
C THR A 37 -0.39 8.13 9.41
N LYS A 38 -0.29 6.85 9.01
CA LYS A 38 -1.10 5.73 9.50
C LYS A 38 -0.30 4.43 9.41
N LEU A 39 -0.38 3.61 10.45
CA LEU A 39 0.11 2.22 10.49
C LEU A 39 -0.96 1.37 11.17
N GLU A 40 -1.95 0.94 10.40
CA GLU A 40 -3.10 0.18 10.91
C GLU A 40 -2.89 -1.32 10.71
N PHE A 41 -2.88 -2.06 11.82
CA PHE A 41 -2.97 -3.50 11.84
C PHE A 41 -4.44 -3.91 11.93
N THR A 42 -4.88 -4.80 11.05
CA THR A 42 -6.22 -5.41 11.07
C THR A 42 -6.09 -6.90 11.38
N ASN A 43 -6.78 -7.38 12.42
CA ASN A 43 -6.76 -8.79 12.79
C ASN A 43 -7.46 -9.64 11.69
N LYS A 44 -6.79 -10.67 11.17
CA LYS A 44 -7.35 -11.52 10.12
C LYS A 44 -8.49 -12.41 10.59
N SER A 45 -8.50 -12.78 11.88
CA SER A 45 -9.57 -13.59 12.47
C SER A 45 -10.80 -12.75 12.88
N ASN A 46 -10.60 -11.44 13.11
CA ASN A 46 -11.65 -10.50 13.45
C ASN A 46 -11.39 -9.11 12.81
N PRO A 47 -11.82 -8.87 11.57
CA PRO A 47 -11.53 -7.63 10.83
C PRO A 47 -12.13 -6.34 11.43
N LEU A 48 -13.01 -6.45 12.42
CA LEU A 48 -13.52 -5.30 13.17
C LEU A 48 -12.50 -4.82 14.23
N GLN A 49 -11.55 -5.66 14.62
CA GLN A 49 -10.47 -5.30 15.53
C GLN A 49 -9.30 -4.73 14.74
N LYS A 50 -9.01 -3.46 14.98
CA LYS A 50 -8.00 -2.68 14.28
C LYS A 50 -7.24 -1.81 15.26
N VAL A 51 -5.94 -1.64 15.03
CA VAL A 51 -5.09 -0.78 15.84
C VAL A 51 -4.21 0.04 14.91
N ASP A 52 -4.35 1.37 14.97
CA ASP A 52 -3.40 2.30 14.37
C ASP A 52 -2.39 2.75 15.43
N VAL A 53 -1.11 2.45 15.20
CA VAL A 53 -0.06 2.73 16.19
C VAL A 53 0.53 4.13 16.06
N VAL A 54 0.28 4.85 14.96
CA VAL A 54 0.79 6.22 14.78
C VAL A 54 0.21 7.20 15.81
N PRO A 55 -1.11 7.24 16.07
CA PRO A 55 -1.68 8.06 17.15
C PRO A 55 -1.18 7.69 18.55
N LEU A 56 -0.70 6.45 18.73
CA LEU A 56 -0.12 5.97 19.98
C LEU A 56 1.35 6.38 20.17
N GLY A 57 1.93 7.08 19.19
CA GLY A 57 3.30 7.60 19.24
C GLY A 57 4.29 6.87 18.34
N ALA A 58 3.85 5.87 17.55
CA ALA A 58 4.74 5.20 16.60
C ALA A 58 5.11 6.13 15.46
N ARG A 59 6.34 5.98 14.96
CA ARG A 59 6.86 6.71 13.81
C ARG A 59 7.55 5.75 12.87
N LEU A 60 7.25 5.86 11.58
CA LEU A 60 7.97 5.19 10.51
C LEU A 60 8.41 6.25 9.49
N THR A 61 9.71 6.29 9.22
CA THR A 61 10.29 7.06 8.13
C THR A 61 10.98 6.12 7.17
N ILE A 62 10.73 6.28 5.86
CA ILE A 62 11.40 5.53 4.80
C ILE A 62 12.11 6.52 3.89
N VAL A 63 13.41 6.32 3.67
CA VAL A 63 14.19 7.06 2.69
C VAL A 63 14.50 6.14 1.53
N VAL A 64 14.04 6.47 0.34
CA VAL A 64 14.29 5.70 -0.90
C VAL A 64 15.31 6.42 -1.75
N GLU A 65 16.40 5.74 -2.09
CA GLU A 65 17.48 6.21 -2.95
C GLU A 65 17.21 5.89 -4.43
N PRO A 66 17.82 6.60 -5.40
CA PRO A 66 17.66 6.33 -6.83
C PRO A 66 18.05 4.91 -7.26
N SER A 67 18.90 4.22 -6.49
CA SER A 67 19.28 2.83 -6.71
C SER A 67 18.16 1.82 -6.34
N GLY A 68 17.09 2.29 -5.71
CA GLY A 68 16.05 1.45 -5.09
C GLY A 68 16.42 0.97 -3.69
N ARG A 69 17.62 1.27 -3.19
CA ARG A 69 17.94 1.04 -1.78
C ARG A 69 17.04 1.91 -0.91
N ALA A 70 16.51 1.34 0.16
CA ALA A 70 15.66 2.03 1.12
C ALA A 70 16.20 1.86 2.54
N ILE A 71 16.09 2.91 3.35
CA ILE A 71 16.37 2.89 4.77
C ILE A 71 15.06 3.17 5.50
N SER A 72 14.61 2.22 6.30
CA SER A 72 13.41 2.35 7.12
C SER A 72 13.83 2.54 8.57
N THR A 73 13.28 3.55 9.23
CA THR A 73 13.46 3.78 10.66
C THR A 73 12.09 3.73 11.32
N PHE A 74 11.91 2.73 12.19
CA PHE A 74 10.73 2.61 13.03
C PHE A 74 11.09 2.98 14.46
N SER A 75 10.18 3.66 15.16
CA SER A 75 10.30 3.90 16.59
C SER A 75 8.92 3.90 17.25
N PHE A 76 8.85 3.33 18.45
CA PHE A 76 7.66 3.31 19.28
C PHE A 76 8.07 3.17 20.75
N GLN A 77 7.72 4.15 21.57
CA GLN A 77 8.15 4.23 22.97
C GLN A 77 9.69 4.11 23.08
N ASP A 78 10.20 3.15 23.87
CA ASP A 78 11.63 2.92 24.07
C ASP A 78 12.23 1.96 23.02
N PHE A 79 11.42 1.49 22.07
CA PHE A 79 11.87 0.65 20.96
C PHE A 79 12.18 1.48 19.72
N SER A 80 13.31 1.18 19.07
CA SER A 80 13.67 1.73 17.77
C SER A 80 14.37 0.67 16.95
N ASP A 81 14.07 0.63 15.66
CA ASP A 81 14.70 -0.26 14.70
C ASP A 81 15.06 0.49 13.42
N VAL A 82 16.15 0.07 12.79
CA VAL A 82 16.63 0.61 11.52
C VAL A 82 16.96 -0.54 10.59
N ASP A 83 16.24 -0.59 9.48
CA ASP A 83 16.41 -1.61 8.45
C ASP A 83 16.89 -0.99 7.14
N THR A 84 17.69 -1.73 6.39
CA THR A 84 18.13 -1.35 5.03
C THR A 84 17.72 -2.44 4.07
N SER A 85 16.95 -2.07 3.04
CA SER A 85 16.39 -3.00 2.08
C SER A 85 16.58 -2.55 0.64
N GLN A 86 16.38 -3.47 -0.30
CA GLN A 86 16.30 -3.19 -1.73
C GLN A 86 14.84 -3.25 -2.21
N ILE A 87 14.36 -2.14 -2.76
CA ILE A 87 13.04 -2.02 -3.37
C ILE A 87 13.11 -2.32 -4.86
N VAL A 88 12.19 -3.16 -5.34
CA VAL A 88 11.96 -3.42 -6.76
C VAL A 88 10.46 -3.39 -7.06
N ILE A 89 10.06 -2.62 -8.07
CA ILE A 89 8.65 -2.57 -8.52
C ILE A 89 8.40 -3.62 -9.60
N ARG A 90 7.29 -4.36 -9.47
CA ARG A 90 6.78 -5.35 -10.43
C ARG A 90 5.26 -5.20 -10.56
N GLY A 91 4.82 -4.41 -11.53
CA GLY A 91 3.39 -4.12 -11.70
C GLY A 91 2.84 -3.28 -10.54
N ASP A 92 1.89 -3.83 -9.80
CA ASP A 92 1.28 -3.26 -8.59
C ASP A 92 1.92 -3.75 -7.29
N THR A 93 3.02 -4.52 -7.40
CA THR A 93 3.72 -5.10 -6.27
C THR A 93 5.06 -4.39 -6.04
N LEU A 94 5.33 -4.11 -4.77
CA LEU A 94 6.61 -3.62 -4.27
C LEU A 94 7.32 -4.81 -3.60
N LEU A 95 8.48 -5.19 -4.15
CA LEU A 95 9.35 -6.21 -3.56
C LEU A 95 10.35 -5.54 -2.63
N VAL A 96 10.38 -5.95 -1.36
CA VAL A 96 11.34 -5.49 -0.34
C VAL A 96 12.06 -6.71 0.21
N ASP A 97 13.32 -6.94 -0.17
CA ASP A 97 14.13 -8.10 0.27
C ASP A 97 13.33 -9.42 0.29
N ASP A 98 12.73 -9.75 -0.85
CA ASP A 98 11.86 -10.92 -1.09
C ASP A 98 10.43 -10.88 -0.52
N ARG A 99 10.07 -9.87 0.28
CA ARG A 99 8.68 -9.63 0.70
C ARG A 99 7.88 -8.96 -0.42
N ARG A 100 6.64 -9.41 -0.60
CA ARG A 100 5.69 -8.88 -1.60
C ARG A 100 4.65 -8.02 -0.93
N LEU A 101 4.69 -6.72 -1.22
CA LEU A 101 3.76 -5.74 -0.71
C LEU A 101 2.89 -5.22 -1.86
N LEU A 102 1.60 -5.03 -1.61
CA LEU A 102 0.75 -4.27 -2.53
C LEU A 102 0.99 -2.80 -2.28
N PHE A 103 1.00 -1.98 -3.33
CA PHE A 103 1.13 -0.55 -3.15
C PHE A 103 0.32 0.26 -4.16
N THR A 104 0.00 1.49 -3.78
CA THR A 104 -0.53 2.51 -4.68
C THR A 104 0.19 3.82 -4.41
N LEU A 105 0.53 4.56 -5.47
CA LEU A 105 1.06 5.92 -5.38
C LEU A 105 0.04 6.88 -5.97
N SER A 106 -0.37 7.89 -5.20
CA SER A 106 -1.24 8.97 -5.66
C SER A 106 -0.70 10.31 -5.20
N GLY A 107 -0.05 11.04 -6.11
CA GLY A 107 0.65 12.29 -5.81
C GLY A 107 1.75 12.06 -4.77
N ASN A 108 1.61 12.71 -3.61
CA ASN A 108 2.56 12.59 -2.50
C ASN A 108 2.17 11.55 -1.45
N THR A 109 1.17 10.71 -1.74
CA THR A 109 0.71 9.66 -0.82
C THR A 109 1.08 8.29 -1.36
N LEU A 110 1.86 7.54 -0.59
CA LEU A 110 2.19 6.14 -0.81
C LEU A 110 1.37 5.29 0.16
N THR A 111 0.55 4.40 -0.35
CA THR A 111 -0.19 3.42 0.45
C THR A 111 0.43 2.07 0.22
N ILE A 112 0.77 1.36 1.29
CA ILE A 112 1.34 0.02 1.28
C ILE A 112 0.41 -0.91 2.05
N THR A 113 0.19 -2.11 1.53
CA THR A 113 -0.51 -3.18 2.24
C THR A 113 0.39 -4.41 2.32
N ASP A 114 0.67 -4.86 3.55
CA ASP A 114 1.30 -6.15 3.82
C ASP A 114 0.27 -7.11 4.41
N ASN A 115 0.15 -8.29 3.81
CA ASN A 115 -0.75 -9.35 4.23
C ASN A 115 -0.04 -10.45 5.02
N ASN A 116 1.21 -10.28 5.45
CA ASN A 116 1.99 -11.30 6.16
C ASN A 116 2.56 -10.81 7.49
N GLU A 117 1.90 -9.84 8.11
CA GLU A 117 2.29 -9.30 9.42
C GLU A 117 1.61 -10.05 10.56
N SER A 118 2.10 -9.81 11.78
CA SER A 118 1.52 -10.24 13.04
C SER A 118 1.50 -9.08 14.04
N PHE A 119 0.55 -9.09 14.97
CA PHE A 119 0.40 -8.07 15.99
C PHE A 119 -0.34 -8.66 17.20
N ASP A 120 0.09 -8.32 18.42
CA ASP A 120 -0.59 -8.71 19.66
C ASP A 120 -1.74 -7.73 19.94
N PHE A 121 -2.96 -8.09 19.54
CA PHE A 121 -4.12 -7.22 19.66
C PHE A 121 -4.74 -7.22 21.07
N ASN A 122 -4.46 -8.24 21.88
CA ASN A 122 -5.10 -8.45 23.18
C ASN A 122 -4.14 -8.23 24.38
N GLN A 123 -2.85 -7.98 24.09
CA GLN A 123 -1.77 -7.74 25.04
C GLN A 123 -1.49 -8.94 25.97
N ASP A 124 -1.71 -10.16 25.50
CA ASP A 124 -1.39 -11.39 26.23
C ASP A 124 0.03 -11.91 25.95
N GLY A 125 0.76 -11.26 25.03
CA GLY A 125 2.11 -11.61 24.63
C GLY A 125 2.19 -12.60 23.46
N ALA A 126 1.07 -13.06 22.91
CA ALA A 126 1.00 -13.86 21.70
C ALA A 126 0.54 -13.01 20.51
N GLU A 127 1.35 -12.97 19.44
CA GLU A 127 0.96 -12.23 18.25
C GLU A 127 -0.08 -12.99 17.42
N GLU A 128 -1.08 -12.27 16.89
CA GLU A 128 -2.05 -12.81 15.96
C GLU A 128 -1.79 -12.36 14.51
N PRO A 129 -2.13 -13.18 13.50
CA PRO A 129 -1.98 -12.79 12.10
C PRO A 129 -2.74 -11.51 11.76
N ALA A 130 -2.05 -10.57 11.12
CA ALA A 130 -2.55 -9.26 10.77
C ALA A 130 -2.35 -8.92 9.28
N THR A 131 -3.14 -7.96 8.82
CA THR A 131 -2.83 -7.18 7.61
C THR A 131 -2.42 -5.78 8.06
N LEU A 132 -1.30 -5.29 7.58
CA LEU A 132 -0.83 -3.92 7.77
C LEU A 132 -1.28 -3.05 6.60
N LEU A 133 -1.88 -1.90 6.93
CA LEU A 133 -2.08 -0.77 6.01
C LEU A 133 -1.22 0.40 6.49
N ALA A 134 -0.17 0.71 5.71
CA ALA A 134 0.64 1.88 5.92
C ALA A 134 0.26 2.99 4.92
N VAL A 135 0.05 4.20 5.41
CA VAL A 135 -0.11 5.40 4.57
C VAL A 135 1.03 6.34 4.89
N LEU A 136 1.81 6.69 3.87
CA LEU A 136 2.98 7.55 4.00
C LEU A 136 2.83 8.80 3.15
N LEU A 137 3.25 9.93 3.70
CA LEU A 137 3.28 11.22 3.03
C LEU A 137 4.73 11.61 2.71
N ARG A 138 4.97 11.97 1.45
CA ARG A 138 6.25 12.53 1.02
C ARG A 138 6.52 13.86 1.72
N GLN A 139 7.76 14.06 2.16
CA GLN A 139 8.23 15.30 2.78
C GLN A 139 8.79 16.29 1.76
#